data_AF-A0A929ZLT8-F1
#
_entry.id   AF-A0A929ZLT8-F1
#
_cell.length_a   1.000
_cell.length_b   1.000
_cell.length_c   1.000
_cell.angle_alpha   90.00
_cell.angle_beta   90.00
_cell.angle_gamma   90.00
#
_symmetry.space_group_name_H-M   'P 1'
#
loop_
_entity.id
_entity.type
_entity.pdbx_description
1 polymer ?
#
loop_
_entity_poly.entity_id
_entity_poly.type
_entity_poly.pdbx_seq_one_letter_code
_entity_poly.pdbx_strand_id
1 'polypeptide(L)'
;MKLKEYLHQYVRITNDEGYSFDGYVAEFFRGEDNDDGIDSIGVSKDAEHLGGIEISEDEIVSIQTKSDKYSCVEHPKNELLYKAENFRSFFIKI
;
A
#
# COMPACT_ATOMS: atom_id res chain seq x y z
N MET A 1 -9.43 -8.11 -8.00
CA MET A 1 -7.98 -8.12 -8.26
C MET A 1 -7.32 -8.92 -7.13
N LYS A 2 -5.99 -9.02 -7.01
CA LYS A 2 -5.36 -9.64 -5.82
C LYS A 2 -4.52 -8.62 -5.07
N LEU A 3 -5.19 -7.63 -4.47
CA LEU A 3 -4.53 -6.45 -3.89
C LEU A 3 -3.48 -6.78 -2.81
N LYS A 4 -3.74 -7.80 -1.98
CA LYS A 4 -2.81 -8.29 -0.96
C LYS A 4 -1.44 -8.70 -1.51
N GLU A 5 -1.34 -9.13 -2.77
CA GLU A 5 -0.06 -9.54 -3.36
C GLU A 5 0.88 -8.35 -3.57
N TYR A 6 0.35 -7.12 -3.63
CA TYR A 6 1.13 -5.88 -3.80
C TYR A 6 1.61 -5.28 -2.49
N LEU A 7 1.25 -5.85 -1.35
CA LEU A 7 1.68 -5.35 -0.04
C LEU A 7 3.21 -5.28 0.03
N HIS A 8 3.72 -4.17 0.55
CA HIS A 8 5.14 -3.85 0.65
C HIS A 8 5.88 -3.65 -0.68
N GLN A 9 5.15 -3.37 -1.77
CA GLN A 9 5.73 -3.06 -3.07
C GLN A 9 5.54 -1.60 -3.45
N TYR A 10 6.49 -1.05 -4.19
CA TYR A 10 6.33 0.23 -4.87
C TYR A 10 5.61 0.02 -6.20
N VAL A 11 4.45 0.64 -6.36
CA VAL A 11 3.54 0.43 -7.48
C VAL A 11 3.15 1.74 -8.14
N ARG A 12 2.75 1.65 -9.40
CA ARG A 12 1.95 2.66 -10.09
C ARG A 12 0.52 2.19 -10.15
N ILE A 13 -0.41 3.02 -9.69
CA ILE A 13 -1.85 2.75 -9.73
C ILE A 13 -2.48 3.70 -10.74
N THR A 14 -3.42 3.19 -11.52
CA THR A 14 -4.28 3.99 -12.40
C THR A 14 -5.73 3.78 -11.99
N ASN A 15 -6.45 4.86 -11.70
CA ASN A 15 -7.87 4.80 -11.36
C ASN A 15 -8.76 4.84 -12.62
N ASP A 16 -10.07 4.68 -12.41
CA ASP A 16 -11.11 4.70 -13.44
C ASP A 16 -11.32 6.07 -14.10
N GLU A 17 -10.98 7.15 -13.41
CA GLU A 17 -10.90 8.51 -13.97
C GLU A 17 -9.67 8.73 -14.88
N GLY A 18 -8.75 7.78 -14.94
CA GLY A 18 -7.54 7.84 -15.76
C GLY A 18 -6.35 8.56 -15.09
N TYR A 19 -6.50 9.00 -13.84
CA TYR A 19 -5.39 9.49 -13.04
C TYR A 19 -4.45 8.34 -12.66
N SER A 20 -3.15 8.64 -12.64
CA SER A 20 -2.15 7.67 -12.19
C SER A 20 -1.21 8.29 -11.19
N PHE A 21 -0.88 7.53 -10.15
CA PHE A 21 0.08 7.93 -9.14
C PHE A 21 0.98 6.76 -8.75
N ASP A 22 2.18 7.09 -8.27
CA ASP A 22 3.15 6.13 -7.78
C ASP A 22 3.16 6.16 -6.25
N GLY A 23 3.28 5.00 -5.61
CA GLY A 23 3.37 4.92 -4.15
C GLY A 23 3.69 3.53 -3.63
N TYR A 24 3.96 3.46 -2.35
CA TYR A 24 4.26 2.22 -1.64
C TYR A 24 2.99 1.67 -0.99
N VAL A 25 2.67 0.39 -1.23
CA VAL A 25 1.50 -0.25 -0.61
C VAL A 25 1.86 -0.62 0.83
N ALA A 26 1.36 0.17 1.78
CA ALA A 26 1.64 0.02 3.20
C ALA A 26 0.63 -0.90 3.90
N GLU A 27 -0.63 -0.86 3.49
CA GLU A 27 -1.73 -1.55 4.18
C GLU A 27 -2.70 -2.20 3.17
N PHE A 28 -3.34 -3.30 3.60
CA PHE A 28 -4.41 -3.98 2.87
C PHE A 28 -5.61 -4.13 3.81
N PHE A 29 -6.75 -3.61 3.37
CA PHE A 29 -8.01 -3.66 4.10
C PHE A 29 -8.94 -4.64 3.38
N ARG A 30 -9.50 -5.59 4.12
CA ARG A 30 -10.47 -6.54 3.57
C ARG A 30 -11.82 -5.87 3.49
N GLY A 31 -12.54 -6.13 2.41
CA GLY A 31 -13.91 -5.68 2.23
C GLY A 31 -14.84 -6.13 3.34
N GLU A 32 -14.62 -7.31 3.92
CA GLU A 32 -15.39 -7.79 5.09
C GLU A 32 -15.27 -6.86 6.32
N ASP A 33 -14.14 -6.14 6.42
CA ASP A 33 -13.85 -5.20 7.49
C ASP A 33 -14.21 -3.74 7.11
N ASN A 34 -14.56 -3.49 5.84
CA ASN A 34 -14.92 -2.17 5.31
C ASN A 34 -16.45 -2.00 5.23
N ASP A 35 -16.93 -0.77 5.46
CA ASP A 35 -18.37 -0.44 5.43
C ASP A 35 -19.03 -0.69 4.05
N ASP A 36 -18.24 -0.63 2.98
CA ASP A 36 -18.69 -0.82 1.59
C ASP A 36 -18.55 -2.27 1.09
N GLY A 37 -17.93 -3.17 1.88
CA GLY A 37 -17.74 -4.56 1.48
C GLY A 37 -16.62 -4.78 0.46
N ILE A 38 -15.81 -3.76 0.14
CA ILE A 38 -14.84 -3.78 -0.95
C ILE A 38 -13.41 -3.79 -0.40
N ASP A 39 -12.56 -4.67 -0.93
CA ASP A 39 -11.14 -4.70 -0.59
C ASP A 39 -10.49 -3.36 -1.00
N SER A 40 -9.63 -2.79 -0.14
CA SER A 40 -8.91 -1.54 -0.43
C SER A 40 -7.44 -1.65 -0.05
N ILE A 41 -6.61 -0.74 -0.59
CA ILE A 41 -5.19 -0.63 -0.24
C ILE A 41 -4.84 0.78 0.22
N GLY A 42 -4.00 0.83 1.25
CA GLY A 42 -3.37 2.06 1.72
C GLY A 42 -2.05 2.28 1.01
N VAL A 43 -1.94 3.39 0.28
CA VAL A 43 -0.76 3.74 -0.53
C VAL A 43 -0.11 5.00 0.04
N SER A 44 1.12 4.86 0.52
CA SER A 44 1.93 5.96 1.04
C SER A 44 2.96 6.43 0.02
N LYS A 45 3.56 7.60 0.28
CA LYS A 45 4.63 8.14 -0.56
C LYS A 45 5.89 7.25 -0.56
N ASP A 46 6.20 6.67 0.59
CA ASP A 46 7.33 5.77 0.83
C ASP A 46 7.06 4.88 2.06
N ALA A 47 7.94 3.90 2.32
CA ALA A 47 7.76 2.90 3.36
C ALA A 47 7.87 3.46 4.80
N GLU A 48 8.42 4.66 4.99
CA GLU A 48 8.63 5.26 6.32
C GLU A 48 7.57 6.30 6.69
N HIS A 49 6.81 6.81 5.70
CA HIS A 49 5.77 7.81 5.94
C HIS A 49 4.46 7.19 6.46
N LEU A 50 4.03 7.72 7.61
CA LEU A 50 2.71 7.48 8.18
C LEU A 50 1.70 8.45 7.56
N GLY A 51 0.85 7.91 6.69
CA GLY A 51 -0.16 8.68 5.96
C GLY A 51 -0.13 8.35 4.47
N GLY A 52 -1.33 8.22 3.90
CA GLY A 52 -1.48 7.78 2.53
C GLY A 52 -2.87 8.00 2.00
N ILE A 53 -3.06 7.50 0.79
CA ILE A 53 -4.32 7.46 0.09
C ILE A 53 -4.84 6.04 0.22
N GLU A 54 -6.07 5.89 0.74
CA GLU A 54 -6.78 4.63 0.62
C GLU A 54 -7.51 4.63 -0.72
N ILE A 55 -7.38 3.54 -1.48
CA ILE A 55 -8.06 3.36 -2.76
C ILE A 55 -8.72 1.98 -2.82
N SER A 56 -10.00 1.96 -3.21
CA SER A 56 -10.84 0.77 -3.23
C SER A 56 -10.60 -0.05 -4.50
N GLU A 57 -10.79 -1.37 -4.45
CA GLU A 57 -10.52 -2.26 -5.58
C GLU A 57 -11.29 -1.87 -6.86
N ASP A 58 -12.52 -1.40 -6.70
CA ASP A 58 -13.40 -1.01 -7.81
C ASP A 58 -12.96 0.28 -8.51
N GLU A 59 -12.24 1.15 -7.79
CA GLU A 59 -11.65 2.38 -8.34
C GLU A 59 -10.34 2.09 -9.10
N ILE A 60 -9.75 0.91 -8.93
CA ILE A 60 -8.45 0.55 -9.52
C ILE A 60 -8.65 -0.15 -10.86
N VAL A 61 -8.22 0.54 -11.93
CA VAL A 61 -8.16 -0.05 -13.28
C VAL A 61 -6.90 -0.90 -13.47
N SER A 62 -5.75 -0.41 -12.99
CA SER A 62 -4.50 -1.17 -13.13
C SER A 62 -3.48 -0.86 -12.04
N ILE A 63 -2.65 -1.87 -11.72
CA ILE A 63 -1.50 -1.77 -10.83
C ILE A 63 -0.28 -2.31 -11.56
N GLN A 64 0.82 -1.56 -11.53
CA GLN A 64 2.10 -1.98 -12.10
C GLN A 64 3.18 -1.91 -11.02
N THR A 65 3.78 -3.05 -10.67
CA THR A 65 4.96 -3.07 -9.81
C THR A 65 6.10 -2.35 -10.52
N LYS A 66 6.61 -1.30 -9.88
CA LYS A 66 7.87 -0.72 -10.30
C LYS A 66 8.95 -1.52 -9.62
N SER A 67 9.65 -2.37 -10.38
CA SER A 67 10.83 -3.05 -9.86
C SER A 67 11.80 -1.99 -9.37
N ASP A 68 11.98 -1.92 -8.05
CA ASP A 68 13.12 -1.24 -7.49
C ASP A 68 14.36 -1.86 -8.11
N LYS A 69 15.32 -1.02 -8.51
CA LYS A 69 16.66 -1.42 -8.96
C LYS A 69 17.49 -2.10 -7.86
N TYR A 70 16.85 -2.64 -6.83
CA TYR A 70 17.46 -3.31 -5.71
C TYR A 70 16.83 -4.71 -5.60
N SER A 71 17.40 -5.63 -6.37
CA SER A 71 17.43 -7.03 -5.95
C SER A 71 17.94 -7.06 -4.51
N CYS A 72 17.08 -7.56 -3.62
CA CYS A 72 17.42 -8.11 -2.31
C CYS A 72 18.92 -8.39 -2.14
N VAL A 73 19.63 -7.53 -1.40
CA VAL A 73 20.84 -7.96 -0.72
C VAL A 73 20.35 -8.73 0.48
N GLU A 74 20.47 -10.06 0.45
CA GLU A 74 20.28 -10.89 1.63
C GLU A 74 21.20 -10.35 2.73
N HIS A 75 20.62 -9.76 3.79
CA HIS A 75 21.37 -9.46 5.01
C HIS A 75 20.87 -10.32 6.17
N PRO A 76 21.80 -10.88 6.94
CA PRO A 76 21.57 -12.00 7.84
C PRO A 76 20.77 -11.59 9.08
N LYS A 77 20.05 -12.56 9.64
CA LYS A 77 19.30 -12.48 10.91
C LYS A 77 20.11 -11.73 11.98
N ASN A 78 19.68 -10.52 12.34
CA ASN A 78 20.02 -9.91 13.63
C ASN A 78 18.92 -8.92 14.06
N GLU A 79 18.10 -9.40 14.99
CA GLU A 79 17.56 -8.73 16.16
C GLU A 79 17.69 -7.19 16.22
N LEU A 80 16.59 -6.46 15.98
CA LEU A 80 16.36 -5.16 16.60
C LEU A 80 14.87 -4.97 16.91
N LEU A 81 14.59 -4.96 18.21
CA LEU A 81 13.37 -4.56 18.87
C LEU A 81 13.05 -3.10 18.50
N TYR A 82 11.92 -2.82 17.85
CA TYR A 82 11.37 -1.47 17.81
C TYR A 82 9.96 -1.45 18.40
N LYS A 83 9.83 -0.75 19.52
CA LYS A 83 8.58 -0.37 20.16
C LYS A 83 7.79 0.50 19.18
N ALA A 84 6.61 0.06 18.76
CA ALA A 84 5.63 0.94 18.12
C ALA A 84 4.70 1.48 19.21
N GLU A 85 5.07 2.63 19.78
CA GLU A 85 4.16 3.45 20.56
C GLU A 85 3.16 4.11 19.60
N ASN A 86 1.86 3.94 19.86
CA ASN A 86 0.73 4.74 19.36
C ASN A 86 0.97 5.63 18.13
N PHE A 87 0.68 5.15 16.92
CA PHE A 87 0.54 6.01 15.75
C PHE A 87 -0.82 5.80 15.10
N ARG A 88 -1.64 6.86 15.11
CA ARG A 88 -2.89 6.92 14.37
C ARG A 88 -2.56 7.12 12.89
N SER A 89 -2.74 6.09 12.06
CA SER A 89 -2.76 6.24 10.60
C SER A 89 -3.90 7.20 10.24
N PHE A 90 -3.58 8.24 9.48
CA PHE A 90 -4.56 9.10 8.82
C PHE A 90 -4.52 8.75 7.34
N PHE A 91 -5.48 7.97 6.88
CA PHE A 91 -5.76 7.80 5.46
C PHE A 91 -6.81 8.81 5.04
N ILE A 92 -6.60 9.43 3.88
CA ILE A 92 -7.63 10.22 3.22
C ILE A 92 -8.27 9.29 2.19
N LYS A 93 -9.57 9.02 2.35
CA LYS A 93 -10.39 8.34 1.34
C LYS A 93 -10.64 9.35 0.22
N ILE A 94 -10.16 9.04 -0.98
CA ILE A 94 -10.44 9.84 -2.18
C ILE A 94 -11.75 9.43 -2.82
#